data_AF-A0A519QUQ4-F1
#
_entry.id   AF-A0A519QUQ4-F1
#
_cell.length_a   1.000
_cell.length_b   1.000
_cell.length_c   1.000
_cell.angle_alpha   90.00
_cell.angle_beta   90.00
_cell.angle_gamma   90.00
#
_symmetry.space_group_name_H-M   'P 1'
#
loop_
_entity.id
_entity.type
_entity.pdbx_description
1 polymer ?
#
loop_
_entity_poly.entity_id
_entity_poly.type
_entity_poly.pdbx_seq_one_letter_code
_entity_poly.pdbx_strand_id
1 'polypeptide(L)'
;MKYISMNNIIELKQWKDMQRFKQDREANNIPATVYNYQSKRFEQRKSKDILVGDLVRIQQDEVIAADILIIKTSAESGLAFVNTMNLDGEVISLFVKHVLK
;
A
#
# COMPACT_ATOMS: atom_id res chain seq x y z
N MET A 1 3.54 -41.46 13.91
CA MET A 1 3.15 -40.09 14.33
C MET A 1 4.40 -39.31 14.69
N LYS A 2 4.81 -38.31 13.90
CA LYS A 2 5.94 -37.43 14.26
C LYS A 2 5.41 -36.38 15.25
N TYR A 3 5.74 -36.54 16.52
CA TYR A 3 5.58 -35.46 17.50
C TYR A 3 6.59 -34.37 17.15
N ILE A 4 6.10 -33.24 16.65
CA ILE A 4 6.93 -32.04 16.50
C ILE A 4 7.20 -31.55 17.93
N SER A 5 8.47 -31.49 18.33
CA SER A 5 8.87 -30.93 19.63
C SER A 5 8.34 -29.50 19.77
N MET A 6 7.83 -29.14 20.95
CA MET A 6 7.34 -27.80 21.25
C MET A 6 8.40 -26.71 20.95
N ASN A 7 9.69 -27.04 21.13
CA ASN A 7 10.80 -26.14 20.80
C ASN A 7 10.85 -25.82 19.30
N ASN A 8 10.60 -26.80 18.42
CA ASN A 8 10.59 -26.57 16.98
C ASN A 8 9.43 -25.64 16.55
N ILE A 9 8.29 -25.68 17.24
CA ILE A 9 7.15 -24.80 16.94
C ILE A 9 7.47 -23.36 17.34
N ILE A 10 8.11 -23.17 18.50
CA ILE A 10 8.52 -21.84 18.99
C ILE A 10 9.57 -21.23 18.04
N GLU A 11 10.57 -21.99 17.64
CA GLU A 11 11.60 -21.55 16.68
C GLU A 11 10.98 -21.17 15.33
N LEU A 12 10.07 -21.99 14.79
CA LEU A 12 9.36 -21.69 13.55
C LEU A 12 8.50 -20.42 13.66
N LYS A 13 7.87 -20.20 14.83
CA LYS A 13 7.08 -18.99 15.08
C LYS A 13 7.97 -17.75 15.12
N GLN A 14 9.06 -17.80 15.89
CA GLN A 14 10.04 -16.71 15.98
C GLN A 14 10.65 -16.37 14.61
N TRP A 15 10.98 -17.39 13.81
CA TRP A 15 11.45 -17.19 12.45
C TRP A 15 10.42 -16.45 11.58
N LYS A 16 9.15 -16.89 11.61
CA LYS A 16 8.05 -16.26 10.86
C LYS A 16 7.82 -14.81 11.30
N ASP A 17 7.81 -14.55 12.60
CA ASP A 17 7.62 -13.20 13.15
C ASP A 17 8.74 -12.26 12.69
N MET A 18 9.99 -12.75 12.63
CA MET A 18 11.11 -11.97 12.10
C MET A 18 11.01 -11.70 10.60
N GLN A 19 10.48 -12.63 9.81
CA GLN A 19 10.21 -12.37 8.39
C GLN A 19 9.11 -11.32 8.21
N ARG A 20 8.02 -11.40 8.98
CA ARG A 20 6.95 -10.39 8.99
C ARG A 20 7.48 -9.01 9.33
N PHE A 21 8.32 -8.91 10.37
CA PHE A 21 8.96 -7.65 10.74
C PHE A 21 9.79 -7.04 9.60
N LYS A 22 10.52 -7.86 8.84
CA LYS A 22 11.27 -7.39 7.66
C LYS A 22 10.32 -6.86 6.57
N GLN A 23 9.28 -7.62 6.26
CA GLN A 23 8.27 -7.25 5.26
C GLN A 23 7.54 -5.96 5.64
N ASP A 24 7.11 -5.84 6.90
CA ASP A 24 6.47 -4.62 7.42
C ASP A 24 7.40 -3.43 7.30
N ARG A 25 8.70 -3.61 7.60
CA ARG A 25 9.70 -2.55 7.47
C ARG A 25 9.87 -2.13 6.00
N GLU A 26 9.88 -3.07 5.06
CA GLU A 26 9.98 -2.77 3.64
C GLU A 26 8.75 -1.99 3.17
N ALA A 27 7.54 -2.48 3.47
CA ALA A 27 6.28 -1.83 3.13
C ALA A 27 6.19 -0.39 3.67
N ASN A 28 6.62 -0.19 4.92
CA ASN A 28 6.64 1.12 5.58
C ASN A 28 7.64 2.11 4.97
N ASN A 29 8.65 1.65 4.23
CA ASN A 29 9.64 2.51 3.59
C ASN A 29 9.42 2.67 2.07
N ILE A 30 8.36 2.10 1.49
CA ILE A 30 7.99 2.34 0.10
C ILE A 30 7.86 3.86 -0.12
N PRO A 31 8.49 4.45 -1.15
CA PRO A 31 8.34 5.86 -1.46
C PRO A 31 6.95 6.15 -2.03
N ALA A 32 6.39 7.28 -1.63
CA ALA A 32 5.10 7.77 -2.09
C ALA A 32 5.20 9.27 -2.40
N THR A 33 4.53 9.67 -3.47
CA THR A 33 4.51 11.07 -3.90
C THR A 33 3.37 11.82 -3.21
N VAL A 34 3.72 12.70 -2.27
CA VAL A 34 2.76 13.44 -1.41
C VAL A 34 2.82 14.94 -1.72
N TYR A 35 1.67 15.60 -1.79
CA TYR A 35 1.59 17.05 -1.98
C TYR A 35 1.97 17.79 -0.69
N ASN A 36 3.02 18.60 -0.77
CA ASN A 36 3.42 19.47 0.33
C ASN A 36 2.74 20.84 0.18
N TYR A 37 1.83 21.16 1.11
CA TYR A 37 1.07 22.42 1.10
C TYR A 37 1.92 23.67 1.30
N GLN A 38 3.07 23.56 1.98
CA GLN A 38 3.97 24.68 2.22
C GLN A 38 4.79 25.01 0.97
N SER A 39 5.39 23.99 0.36
CA SER A 39 6.21 24.15 -0.84
C SER A 39 5.40 24.16 -2.15
N LYS A 40 4.09 23.88 -2.08
CA LYS A 40 3.13 23.80 -3.19
C LYS A 40 3.53 22.83 -4.30
N ARG A 41 4.26 21.77 -3.96
CA ARG A 41 4.77 20.77 -4.90
C ARG A 41 4.59 19.36 -4.36
N PHE A 42 4.64 18.40 -5.26
CA PHE A 42 4.70 16.99 -4.91
C PHE A 42 6.14 16.62 -4.52
N GLU A 43 6.29 15.91 -3.41
CA GLU A 43 7.57 15.51 -2.83
C GLU A 43 7.52 14.02 -2.46
N GLN A 44 8.68 13.36 -2.49
CA GLN A 44 8.80 11.96 -2.08
C GLN A 44 8.84 11.86 -0.57
N ARG A 45 7.97 11.02 0.00
CA ARG A 45 7.94 10.65 1.42
C ARG A 45 7.87 9.13 1.55
N LYS A 46 8.18 8.60 2.72
CA LYS A 46 7.98 7.16 2.98
C LYS A 46 6.52 6.93 3.32
N SER A 47 5.98 5.76 2.95
CA SER A 47 4.59 5.40 3.24
C SER A 47 4.21 5.54 4.71
N LYS A 48 5.13 5.22 5.63
CA LYS A 48 4.92 5.40 7.08
C LYS A 48 4.76 6.85 7.54
N ASP A 49 5.17 7.81 6.72
CA ASP A 49 5.13 9.25 7.03
C ASP A 49 3.90 9.94 6.40
N ILE A 50 3.03 9.19 5.70
CA ILE A 50 1.76 9.68 5.14
C ILE A 50 0.73 9.79 6.28
N LEU A 51 -0.04 10.89 6.28
CA LEU A 51 -1.09 11.13 7.27
C LEU A 51 -2.47 11.20 6.62
N VAL A 52 -3.52 11.00 7.42
CA VAL A 52 -4.91 11.16 6.96
C VAL A 52 -5.12 12.59 6.48
N GLY A 53 -5.65 12.73 5.26
CA GLY A 53 -5.88 14.02 4.61
C GLY A 53 -4.75 14.47 3.68
N ASP A 54 -3.63 13.76 3.62
CA ASP A 54 -2.58 14.04 2.65
C ASP A 54 -3.07 13.76 1.22
N LEU A 55 -2.80 14.70 0.31
CA LEU A 55 -3.05 14.50 -1.11
C LEU A 55 -1.87 13.74 -1.73
N VAL A 56 -2.14 12.52 -2.20
CA VAL A 56 -1.13 11.68 -2.85
C VAL A 56 -1.32 11.66 -4.37
N ARG A 57 -0.21 11.53 -5.09
CA ARG A 57 -0.21 11.24 -6.53
C ARG A 57 0.33 9.83 -6.73
N ILE A 58 -0.40 9.05 -7.51
CA ILE A 58 -0.11 7.64 -7.77
C ILE A 58 0.21 7.51 -9.26
N GLN A 59 1.35 6.92 -9.57
CA GLN A 59 1.69 6.53 -10.93
C GLN A 59 1.24 5.11 -11.22
N GLN A 60 1.19 4.75 -12.50
CA GLN A 60 0.90 3.39 -12.90
C GLN A 60 1.93 2.44 -12.27
N ASP A 61 1.45 1.28 -11.80
CA ASP A 61 2.24 0.22 -11.15
C ASP A 61 2.89 0.61 -9.81
N GLU A 62 2.52 1.75 -9.22
CA GLU A 62 2.90 2.09 -7.85
C GLU A 62 2.00 1.39 -6.82
N VAL A 63 2.61 0.90 -5.75
CA VAL A 63 1.93 0.31 -4.60
C VAL A 63 1.70 1.37 -3.55
N ILE A 64 0.52 1.38 -2.93
CA ILE A 64 0.22 2.24 -1.79
C ILE A 64 -0.20 1.40 -0.60
N ALA A 65 0.44 1.70 0.53
CA ALA A 65 0.15 1.09 1.84
C ALA A 65 -0.91 1.87 2.65
N ALA A 66 -1.93 2.44 1.98
CA ALA A 66 -3.00 3.20 2.63
C ALA A 66 -4.33 3.05 1.90
N ASP A 67 -5.44 3.18 2.62
CA ASP A 67 -6.77 3.28 2.04
C ASP A 67 -6.94 4.67 1.39
N ILE A 68 -7.36 4.70 0.12
CA ILE A 68 -7.39 5.93 -0.68
C ILE A 68 -8.76 6.17 -1.28
N LEU A 69 -9.17 7.45 -1.23
CA LEU A 69 -10.23 7.98 -2.07
C LEU A 69 -9.64 8.60 -3.34
N ILE A 70 -9.96 8.02 -4.50
CA ILE A 70 -9.53 8.57 -5.80
C ILE A 70 -10.45 9.74 -6.16
N ILE A 71 -9.87 10.95 -6.22
CA ILE A 71 -10.61 12.18 -6.55
C ILE A 71 -10.41 12.67 -7.98
N LYS A 72 -9.34 12.22 -8.66
CA LYS A 72 -9.02 12.60 -10.04
C LYS A 72 -8.16 11.52 -10.69
N THR A 73 -8.40 11.28 -11.97
CA THR A 73 -7.56 10.42 -12.83
C THR A 73 -7.09 11.20 -14.05
N SER A 74 -6.00 10.76 -14.67
CA SER A 74 -5.54 11.25 -15.98
C SER A 74 -6.30 10.62 -17.15
N ALA A 75 -7.03 9.53 -16.93
CA ALA A 75 -7.82 8.88 -17.97
C ALA A 75 -9.03 9.75 -18.36
N GLU A 76 -9.22 9.97 -19.66
CA GLU A 76 -10.36 10.74 -20.20
C GLU A 76 -11.72 10.14 -19.82
N SER A 77 -11.78 8.83 -19.61
CA SER A 77 -12.98 8.11 -19.17
C SER A 77 -13.38 8.44 -17.73
N GLY A 78 -12.51 9.08 -16.95
CA GLY A 78 -12.71 9.29 -15.52
C GLY A 78 -12.58 8.03 -14.68
N LEU A 79 -12.14 6.91 -15.28
CA LEU A 79 -11.95 5.63 -14.61
C LEU A 79 -10.50 5.47 -14.15
N ALA A 80 -10.33 4.81 -13.01
CA ALA A 80 -9.05 4.29 -12.54
C ALA A 80 -9.19 2.77 -12.37
N PHE A 81 -8.11 2.05 -12.66
CA PHE A 81 -8.03 0.60 -12.48
C PHE A 81 -7.06 0.34 -11.34
N VAL A 82 -7.49 -0.46 -10.37
CA VAL A 82 -6.69 -0.86 -9.22
C VAL A 82 -6.57 -2.38 -9.24
N ASN A 83 -5.36 -2.88 -9.06
CA ASN A 83 -5.12 -4.32 -8.90
C ASN A 83 -5.02 -4.63 -7.40
N THR A 84 -5.92 -5.48 -6.90
CA THR A 84 -5.95 -5.90 -5.49
C THR A 84 -5.24 -7.21 -5.21
N MET A 85 -4.54 -7.79 -6.21
CA MET A 85 -3.86 -9.10 -6.10
C MET A 85 -2.99 -9.25 -4.85
N ASN A 86 -2.38 -8.17 -4.36
CA ASN A 86 -1.52 -8.21 -3.17
C ASN A 86 -2.28 -8.26 -1.82
N LEU A 87 -3.59 -8.01 -1.80
CA LEU A 87 -4.43 -7.98 -0.59
C LEU A 87 -5.18 -9.31 -0.35
N ASP A 88 -5.75 -9.89 -1.40
CA ASP A 88 -6.62 -11.07 -1.32
C ASP A 88 -6.29 -12.16 -2.35
N GLY A 89 -5.33 -11.94 -3.24
CA GLY A 89 -4.98 -12.87 -4.33
C GLY A 89 -5.96 -12.82 -5.52
N GLU A 90 -6.92 -11.89 -5.52
CA GLU A 90 -7.88 -11.71 -6.60
C GLU A 90 -7.55 -10.47 -7.46
N VAL A 91 -7.83 -10.55 -8.77
CA VAL A 91 -7.75 -9.39 -9.67
C VAL A 91 -9.11 -8.70 -9.67
N ILE A 92 -9.37 -7.84 -8.70
CA ILE A 92 -10.60 -7.04 -8.70
C ILE A 92 -10.29 -5.66 -9.27
N SER A 93 -10.71 -5.44 -10.52
CA SER A 93 -10.73 -4.11 -11.12
C SER A 93 -11.81 -3.25 -10.46
N LEU A 94 -11.45 -2.42 -9.49
CA LEU A 94 -12.35 -1.45 -8.90
C LEU A 94 -12.55 -0.26 -9.85
N PHE A 95 -13.75 -0.13 -10.40
CA PHE A 95 -14.16 1.05 -11.17
C PHE A 95 -14.61 2.16 -10.22
N VAL A 96 -13.75 3.14 -9.94
CA VAL A 96 -14.18 4.34 -9.23
C VAL A 96 -14.84 5.29 -10.24
N LYS A 97 -16.15 5.51 -10.10
CA LYS A 97 -16.92 6.46 -10.91
C LYS A 97 -17.50 7.56 -10.04
N HIS A 98 -16.64 8.49 -9.61
CA HIS A 98 -17.04 9.82 -9.17
C HIS A 98 -15.83 10.74 -9.11
N VAL A 99 -15.77 11.70 -10.04
CA VAL A 99 -14.93 12.89 -9.88
C VAL A 99 -15.94 14.03 -9.79
N LEU A 100 -16.01 14.67 -8.62
CA LEU A 100 -16.86 15.83 -8.37
C LEU A 100 -16.64 16.85 -9.50
N LYS A 101 -17.73 17.25 -10.17
CA LYS A 101 -17.75 18.36 -11.14
C LYS A 101 -17.58 19.70 -10.44
#